data_AF-A0A4R2H6B6-F1
#
_entry.id   AF-A0A4R2H6B6-F1
#
_cell.length_a   1.000
_cell.length_b   1.000
_cell.length_c   1.000
_cell.angle_alpha   90.00
_cell.angle_beta   90.00
_cell.angle_gamma   90.00
#
_symmetry.space_group_name_H-M   'P 1'
#
loop_
_entity.id
_entity.type
_entity.pdbx_description
1 polymer ?
#
loop_
_entity_poly.entity_id
_entity_poly.type
_entity_poly.pdbx_seq_one_letter_code
_entity_poly.pdbx_strand_id
1 'polypeptide(L)'
;MKSLLKLSSLLLLFPLLFVACKKKKQDETPSGPLGPKYPMVVNNVITPEILESLKKNGMTINSGTTPPTINGVFLFSPAYCTFDNSGSNRQGTYFNDYKVQFKNQSTTDYTVSMEYKELNNGTDIGGDNNATYISGENNLFTVFSQSKGKSGSINYVALDVISGEATGGSMKNMIWSKYLVSKEGDDANIFLVPVGTTRIFTDKDGLSASQNTFDVLPEQFKGLIKKASLMSAK
;
A
#
# COMPACT_ATOMS: atom_id res chain seq x y z
N MET A 1 -2.32 71.72 -41.82
CA MET A 1 -3.66 71.86 -41.22
C MET A 1 -4.56 70.76 -41.79
N LYS A 2 -5.23 70.00 -40.91
CA LYS A 2 -6.56 69.32 -41.06
C LYS A 2 -6.86 68.67 -42.44
N SER A 3 -7.25 67.41 -42.60
CA SER A 3 -8.12 66.58 -41.76
C SER A 3 -8.24 65.15 -42.33
N LEU A 4 -8.27 64.17 -41.42
CA LEU A 4 -9.27 63.09 -41.28
C LEU A 4 -9.87 62.38 -42.52
N LEU A 5 -9.62 61.06 -42.51
CA LEU A 5 -10.49 59.92 -42.84
C LEU A 5 -11.42 59.98 -44.08
N LYS A 6 -11.22 59.02 -44.99
CA LYS A 6 -12.31 58.11 -45.41
C LYS A 6 -11.84 56.66 -45.54
N LEU A 7 -12.63 55.81 -44.89
CA LEU A 7 -12.64 54.36 -44.85
C LEU A 7 -12.88 53.78 -46.26
N SER A 8 -12.08 52.82 -46.71
CA SER A 8 -12.48 51.91 -47.79
C SER A 8 -12.07 50.49 -47.43
N SER A 9 -13.11 49.67 -47.30
CA SER A 9 -13.09 48.26 -46.97
C SER A 9 -12.32 47.46 -48.04
N LEU A 10 -11.32 46.67 -47.64
CA LEU A 10 -10.79 45.59 -48.46
C LEU A 10 -10.69 44.33 -47.59
N LEU A 11 -11.62 43.40 -47.84
CA LEU A 11 -11.66 42.06 -47.26
C LEU A 11 -10.32 41.34 -47.51
N LEU A 12 -9.56 41.10 -46.44
CA LEU A 12 -8.46 40.13 -46.44
C LEU A 12 -9.03 38.79 -45.98
N LEU A 13 -9.20 37.87 -46.95
CA LEU A 13 -9.47 36.45 -46.71
C LEU A 13 -8.33 35.86 -45.87
N PHE A 14 -8.61 35.55 -44.60
CA PHE A 14 -7.69 34.82 -43.74
C PHE A 14 -8.02 33.32 -43.86
N PRO A 15 -7.16 32.48 -44.47
CA PRO A 15 -7.38 31.04 -44.40
C PRO A 15 -7.13 30.59 -42.96
N LEU A 16 -8.22 30.33 -42.23
CA LEU A 16 -8.19 29.57 -40.98
C LEU A 16 -7.63 28.17 -41.30
N LEU A 17 -6.33 28.01 -41.07
CA LEU A 17 -5.70 26.70 -40.92
C LEU A 17 -6.31 26.05 -39.67
N PHE A 18 -7.45 25.39 -39.84
CA PHE A 18 -7.92 24.39 -38.90
C PHE A 18 -6.92 23.25 -38.91
N VAL A 19 -5.87 23.38 -38.10
CA VAL A 19 -5.11 22.22 -37.63
C VAL A 19 -6.09 21.41 -36.78
N ALA A 20 -6.83 20.54 -37.45
CA ALA A 20 -7.58 19.48 -36.81
C ALA A 20 -6.55 18.56 -36.15
N CYS A 21 -6.19 18.87 -34.91
CA CYS A 21 -5.65 17.87 -34.00
C CYS A 21 -6.68 16.74 -33.96
N LYS A 22 -6.43 15.67 -34.72
CA LYS A 22 -7.06 14.38 -34.49
C LYS A 22 -6.84 14.07 -33.02
N LYS A 23 -7.89 14.21 -32.20
CA LYS A 23 -7.92 13.60 -30.87
C LYS A 23 -7.61 12.13 -31.13
N LYS A 24 -6.39 11.69 -30.76
CA LYS A 24 -6.07 10.28 -30.71
C LYS A 24 -7.15 9.68 -29.82
N LYS A 25 -7.95 8.76 -30.37
CA LYS A 25 -8.77 7.88 -29.54
C LYS A 25 -7.78 7.19 -28.63
N GLN A 26 -7.79 7.58 -27.37
CA GLN A 26 -7.07 6.88 -26.33
C GLN A 26 -7.77 5.53 -26.28
N ASP A 27 -7.07 4.47 -26.69
CA ASP A 27 -7.56 3.11 -26.51
C ASP A 27 -7.98 3.01 -25.05
N GLU A 28 -9.28 2.84 -24.81
CA GLU A 28 -9.83 2.73 -23.48
C GLU A 28 -9.25 1.45 -22.88
N THR A 29 -8.15 1.62 -22.14
CA THR A 29 -7.55 0.53 -21.39
C THR A 29 -8.63 0.03 -20.45
N PRO A 30 -9.00 -1.27 -20.49
CA PRO A 30 -10.06 -1.79 -19.65
C PRO A 30 -9.84 -1.39 -18.19
N SER A 31 -10.75 -0.56 -17.66
CA SER A 31 -10.63 0.00 -16.31
C SER A 31 -11.78 -0.50 -15.43
N GLY A 32 -11.44 -1.03 -14.25
CA GLY A 32 -12.43 -1.37 -13.24
C GLY A 32 -12.95 -0.15 -12.46
N PRO A 33 -13.78 -0.35 -11.43
CA PRO A 33 -14.33 0.71 -10.58
C PRO A 33 -13.32 1.72 -9.99
N LEU A 34 -12.07 1.31 -9.76
CA LEU A 34 -10.99 2.20 -9.27
C LEU A 34 -10.41 3.11 -10.37
N GLY A 35 -10.84 2.94 -11.63
CA GLY A 35 -10.37 3.70 -12.79
C GLY A 35 -9.08 3.16 -13.41
N PRO A 36 -8.60 3.78 -14.49
CA PRO A 36 -7.51 3.27 -15.33
C PRO A 36 -6.12 3.38 -14.67
N LYS A 37 -6.02 4.02 -13.50
CA LYS A 37 -4.77 4.20 -12.76
C LYS A 37 -4.37 2.99 -11.93
N TYR A 38 -5.22 1.96 -11.83
CA TYR A 38 -4.94 0.75 -11.08
C TYR A 38 -5.03 -0.47 -11.99
N PRO A 39 -4.20 -1.50 -11.77
CA PRO A 39 -4.38 -2.79 -12.40
C PRO A 39 -5.79 -3.33 -12.11
N MET A 40 -6.44 -3.89 -13.13
CA MET A 40 -7.84 -4.34 -13.02
C MET A 40 -8.04 -5.31 -11.85
N VAL A 41 -7.07 -6.20 -11.61
CA VAL A 41 -7.12 -7.20 -10.53
C VAL A 41 -7.22 -6.61 -9.12
N VAL A 42 -6.77 -5.37 -8.90
CA VAL A 42 -6.90 -4.70 -7.59
C VAL A 42 -8.37 -4.53 -7.20
N ASN A 43 -9.27 -4.36 -8.17
CA ASN A 43 -10.71 -4.24 -7.93
C ASN A 43 -11.33 -5.51 -7.29
N ASN A 44 -10.62 -6.65 -7.28
CA ASN A 44 -11.09 -7.88 -6.65
C ASN A 44 -11.05 -7.84 -5.12
N VAL A 45 -10.22 -6.97 -4.53
CA VAL A 45 -9.96 -6.97 -3.07
C VAL A 45 -10.29 -5.66 -2.38
N ILE A 46 -10.40 -4.57 -3.13
CA ILE A 46 -10.69 -3.25 -2.59
C ILE A 46 -11.70 -2.50 -3.46
N THR A 47 -12.68 -1.87 -2.81
CA THR A 47 -13.69 -1.02 -3.45
C THR A 47 -13.25 0.44 -3.45
N PRO A 48 -13.82 1.31 -4.30
CA PRO A 48 -13.56 2.75 -4.26
C PRO A 48 -13.84 3.37 -2.88
N GLU A 49 -14.88 2.91 -2.18
CA GLU A 49 -15.23 3.40 -0.85
C GLU A 49 -14.15 3.08 0.20
N ILE A 50 -13.66 1.84 0.22
CA ILE A 50 -12.56 1.44 1.11
C ILE A 50 -11.30 2.24 0.77
N LEU A 51 -10.97 2.38 -0.52
CA LEU A 51 -9.81 3.14 -0.99
C LEU A 51 -9.83 4.59 -0.48
N GLU A 52 -10.96 5.27 -0.64
CA GLU A 52 -11.11 6.67 -0.21
C GLU A 52 -11.14 6.80 1.32
N SER A 53 -11.74 5.83 2.03
CA SER A 53 -11.68 5.77 3.50
C SER A 53 -10.23 5.68 4.00
N LEU A 54 -9.42 4.79 3.41
CA LEU A 54 -8.00 4.62 3.76
C LEU A 54 -7.21 5.91 3.52
N LYS A 55 -7.35 6.53 2.33
CA LYS A 55 -6.68 7.80 2.01
C LYS A 55 -7.07 8.91 2.98
N LYS A 56 -8.37 9.04 3.27
CA LYS A 56 -8.90 10.04 4.22
C LYS A 56 -8.29 9.89 5.61
N ASN A 57 -8.01 8.65 6.03
CA ASN A 57 -7.41 8.36 7.33
C ASN A 57 -5.87 8.45 7.34
N GLY A 58 -5.26 8.88 6.23
CA GLY A 58 -3.81 9.15 6.14
C GLY A 58 -2.99 8.03 5.50
N MET A 59 -3.62 7.03 4.88
CA MET A 59 -2.92 6.01 4.12
C MET A 59 -2.41 6.59 2.79
N THR A 60 -1.11 6.44 2.53
CA THR A 60 -0.56 6.66 1.19
C THR A 60 -0.92 5.48 0.30
N ILE A 61 -1.50 5.76 -0.87
CA ILE A 61 -1.82 4.75 -1.88
C ILE A 61 -1.25 5.21 -3.22
N ASN A 62 -0.13 4.61 -3.59
CA ASN A 62 0.53 4.81 -4.87
C ASN A 62 -0.19 4.01 -5.95
N SER A 63 -0.85 4.71 -6.87
CA SER A 63 -1.45 4.14 -8.08
C SER A 63 -0.40 3.90 -9.17
N GLY A 64 -0.77 3.17 -10.21
CA GLY A 64 0.04 2.92 -11.40
C GLY A 64 0.04 1.45 -11.79
N THR A 65 0.37 1.19 -13.05
CA THR A 65 0.40 -0.16 -13.66
C THR A 65 1.82 -0.60 -13.99
N THR A 66 2.83 0.02 -13.40
CA THR A 66 4.25 -0.30 -13.59
C THR A 66 4.98 -0.30 -12.23
N PRO A 67 4.52 -1.12 -11.26
CA PRO A 67 5.12 -1.14 -9.94
C PRO A 67 6.58 -1.63 -9.99
N PRO A 68 7.45 -1.16 -9.08
CA PRO A 68 8.80 -1.69 -8.94
C PRO A 68 8.78 -3.15 -8.49
N THR A 69 9.88 -3.86 -8.69
CA THR A 69 10.11 -5.16 -8.05
C THR A 69 10.42 -4.96 -6.57
N ILE A 70 9.64 -5.61 -5.69
CA ILE A 70 9.75 -5.47 -4.23
C ILE A 70 10.07 -6.78 -3.50
N ASN A 71 10.38 -7.87 -4.22
CA ASN A 71 10.75 -9.15 -3.60
C ASN A 71 11.88 -8.97 -2.57
N GLY A 72 11.69 -9.50 -1.35
CA GLY A 72 12.66 -9.38 -0.26
C GLY A 72 12.01 -9.48 1.11
N VAL A 73 12.82 -9.34 2.15
CA VAL A 73 12.37 -9.25 3.54
C VAL A 73 12.77 -7.89 4.08
N PHE A 74 11.84 -7.17 4.70
CA PHE A 74 12.04 -5.82 5.18
C PHE A 74 11.64 -5.71 6.64
N LEU A 75 12.42 -4.95 7.40
CA LEU A 75 12.16 -4.65 8.80
C LEU A 75 11.28 -3.41 8.89
N PHE A 76 10.04 -3.55 9.34
CA PHE A 76 9.14 -2.44 9.65
C PHE A 76 9.32 -2.08 11.13
N SER A 77 10.27 -1.18 11.41
CA SER A 77 10.66 -0.79 12.77
C SER A 77 11.39 0.58 12.76
N PRO A 78 11.06 1.50 13.67
CA PRO A 78 10.08 1.32 14.73
C PRO A 78 8.66 1.59 14.23
N ALA A 79 7.78 0.61 14.39
CA ALA A 79 6.38 0.70 13.99
C ALA A 79 5.64 1.71 14.87
N TYR A 80 4.90 2.62 14.24
CA TYR A 80 4.26 3.74 14.94
C TYR A 80 2.83 3.96 14.48
N CYS A 81 1.88 4.02 15.41
CA CYS A 81 0.46 4.17 15.10
C CYS A 81 0.11 5.62 14.76
N THR A 82 -0.31 5.87 13.52
CA THR A 82 -0.73 7.19 13.03
C THR A 82 -2.24 7.36 12.98
N PHE A 83 -2.99 6.26 12.92
CA PHE A 83 -4.45 6.26 12.98
C PHE A 83 -4.97 4.95 13.59
N ASP A 84 -5.99 5.04 14.46
CA ASP A 84 -6.74 3.89 14.95
C ASP A 84 -8.16 4.32 15.35
N ASN A 85 -9.19 3.76 14.72
CA ASN A 85 -10.60 3.98 15.10
C ASN A 85 -11.24 2.77 15.81
N SER A 86 -10.46 1.75 16.16
CA SER A 86 -10.90 0.58 16.90
C SER A 86 -10.98 0.82 18.41
N GLY A 87 -10.39 1.90 18.90
CA GLY A 87 -10.28 2.20 20.33
C GLY A 87 -9.27 1.33 21.11
N SER A 88 -8.46 0.50 20.43
CA SER A 88 -7.51 -0.40 21.11
C SER A 88 -6.10 0.14 21.17
N ASN A 89 -5.62 0.84 20.13
CA ASN A 89 -4.33 1.52 20.18
C ASN A 89 -4.53 3.01 20.41
N ARG A 90 -3.50 3.64 20.95
CA ARG A 90 -3.46 5.08 21.12
C ARG A 90 -2.67 5.67 19.95
N GLN A 91 -3.33 6.46 19.12
CA GLN A 91 -2.65 7.26 18.11
C GLN A 91 -1.45 7.98 18.74
N GLY A 92 -0.31 7.92 18.06
CA GLY A 92 0.93 8.51 18.54
C GLY A 92 1.77 7.60 19.45
N THR A 93 1.45 6.32 19.57
CA THR A 93 2.28 5.34 20.29
C THR A 93 3.01 4.40 19.34
N TYR A 94 4.09 3.80 19.86
CA TYR A 94 4.74 2.67 19.21
C TYR A 94 3.82 1.46 19.18
N PHE A 95 3.98 0.65 18.14
CA PHE A 95 3.33 -0.65 17.97
C PHE A 95 4.39 -1.75 17.89
N ASN A 96 3.96 -2.99 17.74
CA ASN A 96 4.88 -4.09 17.53
C ASN A 96 5.64 -3.92 16.21
N ASP A 97 6.92 -4.25 16.21
CA ASP A 97 7.74 -4.27 15.01
C ASP A 97 7.53 -5.57 14.25
N TYR A 98 7.66 -5.51 12.92
CA TYR A 98 7.42 -6.66 12.05
C TYR A 98 8.57 -6.87 11.07
N LYS A 99 8.79 -8.13 10.69
CA LYS A 99 9.35 -8.44 9.38
C LYS A 99 8.20 -8.62 8.40
N VAL A 100 8.35 -8.05 7.22
CA VAL A 100 7.43 -8.23 6.08
C VAL A 100 8.23 -8.85 4.94
N GLN A 101 7.73 -9.94 4.37
CA GLN A 101 8.31 -10.60 3.22
C GLN A 101 7.38 -10.46 2.02
N PHE A 102 7.95 -9.99 0.91
CA PHE A 102 7.34 -10.04 -0.41
C PHE A 102 8.06 -11.07 -1.28
N LYS A 103 7.32 -11.93 -1.98
CA LYS A 103 7.89 -12.96 -2.85
C LYS A 103 7.00 -13.23 -4.05
N ASN A 104 7.53 -13.94 -5.05
CA ASN A 104 6.78 -14.40 -6.22
C ASN A 104 6.03 -13.27 -6.96
N GLN A 105 6.57 -12.05 -6.97
CA GLN A 105 5.94 -10.95 -7.69
C GLN A 105 5.87 -11.23 -9.20
N SER A 106 4.68 -11.09 -9.79
CA SER A 106 4.45 -11.07 -11.23
C SER A 106 4.04 -9.65 -11.65
N THR A 107 4.85 -9.01 -12.48
CA THR A 107 4.52 -7.68 -13.05
C THR A 107 3.47 -7.77 -14.15
N THR A 108 3.33 -8.92 -14.79
CA THR A 108 2.31 -9.18 -15.82
C THR A 108 0.93 -9.37 -15.19
N ASP A 109 0.86 -10.14 -14.11
CA ASP A 109 -0.41 -10.48 -13.45
C ASP A 109 -0.75 -9.54 -12.28
N TYR A 110 0.17 -8.63 -11.94
CA TYR A 110 0.07 -7.70 -10.81
C TYR A 110 -0.14 -8.41 -9.47
N THR A 111 0.45 -9.59 -9.31
CA THR A 111 0.39 -10.38 -8.08
C THR A 111 1.72 -10.30 -7.32
N VAL A 112 1.65 -10.46 -6.00
CA VAL A 112 2.81 -10.63 -5.12
C VAL A 112 2.36 -11.41 -3.90
N SER A 113 3.15 -12.35 -3.40
CA SER A 113 2.88 -13.00 -2.11
C SER A 113 3.39 -12.12 -0.97
N MET A 114 2.59 -11.98 0.09
CA MET A 114 2.97 -11.19 1.27
C MET A 114 2.83 -12.02 2.53
N GLU A 115 3.87 -12.04 3.36
CA GLU A 115 3.88 -12.65 4.69
C GLU A 115 4.47 -11.66 5.70
N TYR A 116 4.03 -11.74 6.95
CA TYR A 116 4.58 -10.93 8.03
C TYR A 116 4.69 -11.72 9.34
N LYS A 117 5.61 -11.27 10.19
CA LYS A 117 5.82 -11.84 11.52
C LYS A 117 6.27 -10.75 12.50
N GLU A 118 5.61 -10.70 13.64
CA GLU A 118 5.96 -9.82 14.75
C GLU A 118 7.31 -10.20 15.38
N LEU A 119 8.10 -9.20 15.80
CA LEU A 119 9.49 -9.40 16.22
C LEU A 119 9.70 -9.82 17.68
N ASN A 120 8.80 -9.48 18.60
CA ASN A 120 9.07 -9.69 20.02
C ASN A 120 8.82 -11.15 20.43
N ASN A 121 7.68 -11.71 20.05
CA ASN A 121 7.32 -13.08 20.40
C ASN A 121 6.97 -13.95 19.18
N GLY A 122 6.82 -13.35 17.99
CA GLY A 122 6.52 -14.08 16.76
C GLY A 122 5.14 -14.72 16.76
N THR A 123 4.22 -14.25 17.61
CA THR A 123 2.87 -14.82 17.74
C THR A 123 1.89 -14.24 16.73
N ASP A 124 2.07 -12.97 16.32
CA ASP A 124 1.31 -12.38 15.23
C ASP A 124 2.03 -12.66 13.90
N ILE A 125 1.56 -13.72 13.23
CA ILE A 125 2.01 -14.16 11.91
C ILE A 125 0.79 -14.13 11.00
N GLY A 126 0.96 -13.54 9.82
CA GLY A 126 -0.08 -13.51 8.81
C GLY A 126 0.49 -13.34 7.42
N GLY A 127 -0.39 -13.34 6.44
CA GLY A 127 -0.03 -13.24 5.03
C GLY A 127 -1.07 -13.88 4.15
N ASP A 128 -1.11 -13.45 2.90
CA ASP A 128 -1.93 -14.07 1.86
C ASP A 128 -1.11 -14.19 0.57
N ASN A 129 -1.16 -15.39 -0.02
CA ASN A 129 -0.45 -15.74 -1.23
C ASN A 129 -1.38 -15.86 -2.45
N ASN A 130 -2.70 -15.78 -2.25
CA ASN A 130 -3.75 -16.02 -3.23
C ASN A 130 -4.49 -14.74 -3.64
N ALA A 131 -4.65 -13.76 -2.73
CA ALA A 131 -5.41 -12.54 -2.97
C ALA A 131 -4.58 -11.29 -2.64
N THR A 132 -3.36 -11.26 -3.18
CA THR A 132 -2.42 -10.16 -2.95
C THR A 132 -1.97 -9.55 -4.28
N TYR A 133 -2.33 -8.28 -4.47
CA TYR A 133 -2.11 -7.53 -5.70
C TYR A 133 -1.24 -6.30 -5.48
N ILE A 134 -0.51 -5.87 -6.51
CA ILE A 134 0.40 -4.73 -6.45
C ILE A 134 0.08 -3.69 -7.51
N SER A 135 0.14 -2.42 -7.11
CA SER A 135 0.07 -1.25 -8.01
C SER A 135 1.21 -0.29 -7.70
N GLY A 136 1.51 0.61 -8.62
CA GLY A 136 2.59 1.59 -8.44
C GLY A 136 3.19 2.05 -9.75
N GLU A 137 4.12 2.99 -9.62
CA GLU A 137 4.84 3.59 -10.75
C GLU A 137 6.23 4.03 -10.27
N ASN A 138 7.23 3.92 -11.14
CA ASN A 138 8.63 4.20 -10.82
C ASN A 138 9.10 3.33 -9.64
N ASN A 139 9.53 3.96 -8.56
CA ASN A 139 9.94 3.33 -7.31
C ASN A 139 8.81 3.26 -6.27
N LEU A 140 7.61 3.77 -6.57
CA LEU A 140 6.49 3.77 -5.64
C LEU A 140 5.65 2.51 -5.79
N PHE A 141 5.23 1.93 -4.67
CA PHE A 141 4.37 0.74 -4.68
C PHE A 141 3.22 0.84 -3.66
N THR A 142 2.19 0.05 -3.91
CA THR A 142 1.15 -0.33 -2.95
C THR A 142 0.76 -1.78 -3.16
N VAL A 143 0.81 -2.57 -2.09
CA VAL A 143 0.35 -3.95 -2.03
C VAL A 143 -1.00 -3.99 -1.31
N PHE A 144 -1.98 -4.67 -1.89
CA PHE A 144 -3.30 -4.94 -1.32
C PHE A 144 -3.40 -6.44 -1.08
N SER A 145 -3.39 -6.86 0.19
CA SER A 145 -3.46 -8.26 0.59
C SER A 145 -4.76 -8.51 1.35
N GLN A 146 -5.70 -9.20 0.72
CA GLN A 146 -6.93 -9.62 1.38
C GLN A 146 -6.71 -10.99 2.00
N SER A 147 -7.08 -11.17 3.27
CA SER A 147 -7.05 -12.45 3.94
C SER A 147 -8.43 -12.83 4.46
N LYS A 148 -8.70 -14.14 4.49
CA LYS A 148 -9.87 -14.72 5.15
C LYS A 148 -9.40 -15.40 6.42
N GLY A 149 -10.01 -15.05 7.54
CA GLY A 149 -9.65 -15.59 8.85
C GLY A 149 -10.87 -16.06 9.63
N LYS A 150 -10.58 -16.68 10.77
CA LYS A 150 -11.59 -17.14 11.72
C LYS A 150 -11.13 -16.83 13.13
N SER A 151 -11.98 -16.19 13.93
CA SER A 151 -11.79 -15.96 15.36
C SER A 151 -12.91 -16.65 16.13
N GLY A 152 -12.60 -17.74 16.83
CA GLY A 152 -13.66 -18.61 17.40
C GLY A 152 -14.56 -19.16 16.30
N SER A 153 -15.86 -18.85 16.34
CA SER A 153 -16.83 -19.19 15.29
C SER A 153 -17.02 -18.10 14.22
N ILE A 154 -16.40 -16.94 14.38
CA ILE A 154 -16.62 -15.74 13.56
C ILE A 154 -15.67 -15.79 12.36
N ASN A 155 -16.24 -15.90 11.16
CA ASN A 155 -15.47 -15.72 9.93
C ASN A 155 -15.29 -14.24 9.66
N TYR A 156 -14.13 -13.83 9.14
CA TYR A 156 -13.88 -12.46 8.76
C TYR A 156 -13.03 -12.34 7.50
N VAL A 157 -13.18 -11.21 6.82
CA VAL A 157 -12.30 -10.78 5.73
C VAL A 157 -11.58 -9.53 6.18
N ALA A 158 -10.26 -9.54 6.10
CA ALA A 158 -9.40 -8.40 6.38
C ALA A 158 -8.63 -7.98 5.13
N LEU A 159 -8.24 -6.71 5.09
CA LEU A 159 -7.41 -6.13 4.04
C LEU A 159 -6.21 -5.46 4.69
N ASP A 160 -5.03 -6.00 4.44
CA ASP A 160 -3.75 -5.36 4.71
C ASP A 160 -3.34 -4.55 3.48
N VAL A 161 -3.03 -3.26 3.66
CA VAL A 161 -2.51 -2.40 2.59
C VAL A 161 -1.16 -1.86 3.00
N ILE A 162 -0.11 -2.17 2.24
CA ILE A 162 1.25 -1.70 2.50
C ILE A 162 1.72 -0.85 1.34
N SER A 163 2.20 0.36 1.60
CA SER A 163 2.70 1.29 0.58
C SER A 163 4.04 1.88 0.98
N GLY A 164 4.83 2.31 0.00
CA GLY A 164 6.13 2.92 0.22
C GLY A 164 6.91 3.16 -1.06
N GLU A 165 8.21 3.37 -0.91
CA GLU A 165 9.17 3.59 -2.00
C GLU A 165 10.28 2.54 -1.96
N ALA A 166 10.48 1.80 -3.06
CA ALA A 166 11.54 0.82 -3.20
C ALA A 166 12.89 1.49 -3.54
N THR A 167 13.93 1.15 -2.77
CA THR A 167 15.27 1.75 -2.90
C THR A 167 16.37 0.68 -2.91
N GLY A 168 16.55 -0.01 -4.04
CA GLY A 168 17.74 -0.83 -4.37
C GLY A 168 18.16 -1.92 -3.38
N GLY A 169 17.33 -2.23 -2.37
CA GLY A 169 17.68 -3.07 -1.22
C GLY A 169 17.06 -2.62 0.11
N SER A 170 16.26 -1.57 0.16
CA SER A 170 15.44 -1.20 1.33
C SER A 170 14.16 -0.52 0.88
N MET A 171 13.21 -0.32 1.80
CA MET A 171 12.00 0.45 1.53
C MET A 171 12.02 1.75 2.33
N LYS A 172 11.57 2.84 1.73
CA LYS A 172 11.41 4.13 2.39
C LYS A 172 9.95 4.43 2.66
N ASN A 173 9.71 5.09 3.79
CA ASN A 173 8.41 5.59 4.21
C ASN A 173 7.31 4.53 4.12
N MET A 174 7.63 3.29 4.55
CA MET A 174 6.61 2.24 4.58
C MET A 174 5.47 2.66 5.49
N ILE A 175 4.26 2.45 5.02
CA ILE A 175 3.02 2.66 5.74
C ILE A 175 2.13 1.44 5.55
N TRP A 176 1.46 1.01 6.60
CA TRP A 176 0.69 -0.22 6.65
C TRP A 176 -0.66 0.03 7.32
N SER A 177 -1.73 -0.21 6.57
CA SER A 177 -3.10 -0.25 7.08
C SER A 177 -3.57 -1.68 7.32
N LYS A 178 -4.24 -1.91 8.45
CA LYS A 178 -5.10 -3.09 8.70
C LYS A 178 -6.57 -2.65 8.68
N TYR A 179 -7.37 -3.22 7.80
CA TYR A 179 -8.79 -2.88 7.61
C TYR A 179 -9.69 -4.11 7.74
N LEU A 180 -10.78 -4.02 8.51
CA LEU A 180 -11.77 -5.09 8.60
C LEU A 180 -12.85 -4.91 7.52
N VAL A 181 -12.86 -5.79 6.52
CA VAL A 181 -13.77 -5.73 5.35
C VAL A 181 -15.15 -6.30 5.68
N SER A 182 -15.20 -7.46 6.31
CA SER A 182 -16.45 -8.09 6.71
C SER A 182 -16.23 -9.05 7.87
N LYS A 183 -17.31 -9.37 8.57
CA LYS A 183 -17.37 -10.47 9.53
C LYS A 183 -18.77 -11.04 9.60
N GLU A 184 -18.89 -12.28 10.04
CA GLU A 184 -20.16 -13.00 10.17
C GLU A 184 -20.30 -13.61 11.55
N GLY A 185 -21.42 -13.34 12.23
CA GLY A 185 -21.73 -13.92 13.55
C GLY A 185 -21.23 -13.12 14.76
N ASP A 186 -21.01 -11.81 14.63
CA ASP A 186 -20.62 -10.90 15.72
C ASP A 186 -21.21 -9.49 15.54
N ASP A 187 -22.53 -9.43 15.37
CA ASP A 187 -23.25 -8.18 15.05
C ASP A 187 -23.13 -7.12 16.16
N ALA A 188 -23.01 -7.57 17.41
CA ALA A 188 -22.82 -6.71 18.57
C ALA A 188 -21.37 -6.23 18.75
N ASN A 189 -20.42 -6.69 17.91
CA ASN A 189 -19.00 -6.34 17.99
C ASN A 189 -18.36 -6.67 19.34
N ILE A 190 -18.71 -7.82 19.91
CA ILE A 190 -18.24 -8.24 21.23
C ILE A 190 -16.83 -8.84 21.12
N PHE A 191 -16.55 -9.56 20.03
CA PHE A 191 -15.30 -10.32 19.88
C PHE A 191 -14.35 -9.72 18.86
N LEU A 192 -14.88 -9.15 17.77
CA LEU A 192 -14.13 -8.42 16.76
C LEU A 192 -14.60 -6.97 16.70
N VAL A 193 -13.68 -6.11 16.28
CA VAL A 193 -13.96 -4.70 15.99
C VAL A 193 -15.07 -4.56 14.93
N PRO A 194 -15.76 -3.40 14.84
CA PRO A 194 -16.74 -3.16 13.78
C PRO A 194 -16.15 -3.25 12.37
N VAL A 195 -16.96 -3.65 11.39
CA VAL A 195 -16.59 -3.54 9.96
C VAL A 195 -16.27 -2.08 9.64
N GLY A 196 -15.24 -1.84 8.83
CA GLY A 196 -14.73 -0.50 8.56
C GLY A 196 -13.70 0.01 9.57
N THR A 197 -13.40 -0.76 10.61
CA THR A 197 -12.28 -0.46 11.51
C THR A 197 -10.97 -0.45 10.72
N THR A 198 -10.20 0.60 10.91
CA THR A 198 -8.94 0.91 10.24
C THR A 198 -7.88 1.23 11.29
N ARG A 199 -6.71 0.61 11.16
CA ARG A 199 -5.50 0.95 11.90
C ARG A 199 -4.38 1.21 10.92
N ILE A 200 -3.67 2.32 11.07
CA ILE A 200 -2.56 2.70 10.18
C ILE A 200 -1.31 2.90 11.02
N PHE A 201 -0.23 2.28 10.53
CA PHE A 201 1.08 2.32 11.13
C PHE A 201 2.09 2.81 10.10
N THR A 202 3.08 3.55 10.55
CA THR A 202 4.22 3.98 9.73
C THR A 202 5.51 3.43 10.29
N ASP A 203 6.47 3.18 9.42
CA ASP A 203 7.86 3.10 9.83
C ASP A 203 8.33 4.51 10.21
N LYS A 204 8.56 4.74 11.51
CA LYS A 204 8.71 6.11 12.03
C LYS A 204 10.00 6.78 11.61
N ASP A 205 11.08 6.02 11.42
CA ASP A 205 12.35 6.58 10.94
C ASP A 205 12.41 6.65 9.41
N GLY A 206 11.40 6.09 8.75
CA GLY A 206 11.21 6.14 7.30
C GLY A 206 12.10 5.16 6.54
N LEU A 207 12.76 4.21 7.21
CA LEU A 207 13.64 3.23 6.56
C LEU A 207 13.36 1.80 7.04
N SER A 208 12.71 1.03 6.17
CA SER A 208 12.58 -0.41 6.37
C SER A 208 13.73 -1.16 5.69
N ALA A 209 14.77 -1.44 6.47
CA ALA A 209 16.00 -2.08 5.98
C ALA A 209 15.77 -3.55 5.56
N SER A 210 16.44 -3.99 4.50
CA SER A 210 16.42 -5.40 4.08
C SER A 210 17.01 -6.33 5.13
N GLN A 211 16.44 -7.52 5.21
CA GLN A 211 16.82 -8.58 6.13
C GLN A 211 17.23 -9.84 5.34
N ASN A 212 18.27 -10.52 5.81
CA ASN A 212 18.74 -11.75 5.18
C ASN A 212 17.82 -12.95 5.42
N THR A 213 16.96 -12.89 6.45
CA THR A 213 16.04 -13.97 6.81
C THR A 213 14.70 -13.42 7.29
N PHE A 214 13.64 -14.16 6.97
CA PHE A 214 12.29 -13.93 7.49
C PHE A 214 12.08 -14.54 8.89
N ASP A 215 12.99 -15.42 9.34
CA ASP A 215 12.92 -16.01 10.67
C ASP A 215 13.15 -14.95 11.75
N VAL A 216 12.37 -15.05 12.82
CA VAL A 216 12.57 -14.29 14.05
C VAL A 216 13.27 -15.22 15.02
N LEU A 217 14.47 -14.83 15.47
CA LEU A 217 15.19 -15.58 16.48
C LEU A 217 14.37 -15.54 17.78
N PRO A 218 14.04 -16.71 18.38
CA PRO A 218 13.35 -16.71 19.66
C PRO A 218 14.16 -15.96 20.72
N GLU A 219 13.49 -15.20 21.59
CA GLU A 219 14.12 -14.36 22.63
C GLU A 219 15.19 -15.10 23.44
N GLN A 220 14.94 -16.36 23.79
CA GLN A 220 15.88 -17.22 24.53
C GLN A 220 17.24 -17.43 23.83
N PHE A 221 17.31 -17.27 22.50
CA PHE A 221 18.54 -17.39 21.73
C PHE A 221 19.22 -16.03 21.46
N LYS A 222 18.50 -14.90 21.57
CA LYS A 222 19.06 -13.56 21.35
C LYS A 222 20.20 -13.25 22.35
N GLY A 223 20.05 -13.68 23.60
CA GLY A 223 21.09 -13.52 24.64
C GLY A 223 22.35 -14.37 24.42
N LEU A 224 22.22 -15.55 23.82
CA LEU A 224 23.35 -16.46 23.54
C LEU A 224 24.24 -15.93 22.42
N ILE A 225 23.63 -15.35 21.37
CA ILE A 225 24.38 -14.76 20.24
C ILE A 225 25.15 -13.52 20.69
N LYS A 226 24.55 -12.66 21.52
CA LYS A 226 25.25 -11.47 22.06
C LYS A 226 26.50 -11.88 22.85
N LYS A 227 26.41 -12.97 23.63
CA LYS A 227 27.54 -13.52 24.40
C LYS A 227 28.58 -14.17 23.49
N ALA A 228 28.18 -14.88 22.44
CA ALA A 228 29.09 -15.50 21.48
C ALA A 228 29.85 -14.47 20.62
N SER A 229 29.18 -13.41 20.17
CA SER A 229 29.79 -12.31 19.40
C SER A 229 30.84 -11.55 20.21
N LEU A 230 30.60 -11.33 21.51
CA LEU A 230 31.58 -10.73 22.43
C LEU A 230 32.79 -11.64 22.71
N MET A 231 32.63 -12.96 22.63
CA MET A 231 33.73 -13.92 22.81
C MET A 231 34.57 -14.12 21.55
N SER A 232 34.02 -13.90 20.36
CA SER A 232 34.73 -13.95 19.08
C SER A 232 35.54 -12.69 18.75
N ALA A 233 35.36 -11.61 19.51
CA ALA A 233 36.06 -10.33 19.33
C ALA A 233 37.29 -10.17 20.25
N LYS A 234 37.74 -11.26 20.87
CA LYS A 234 39.00 -11.39 21.60
C LYS A 234 39.92 -12.34 20.84
#